data_AF-A0A7C1LW08-F1
#
_entry.id   AF-A0A7C1LW08-F1
#
_cell.length_a   1.000
_cell.length_b   1.000
_cell.length_c   1.000
_cell.angle_alpha   90.00
_cell.angle_beta   90.00
_cell.angle_gamma   90.00
#
_symmetry.space_group_name_H-M   'P 1'
#
loop_
_entity.id
_entity.type
_entity.pdbx_description
1 polymer ?
#
loop_
_entity_poly.entity_id
_entity_poly.type
_entity_poly.pdbx_seq_one_letter_code
_entity_poly.pdbx_strand_id
1 'polypeptide(L)' 'MVKASREFQVFAKPIGSICNLDCHYCYYLKKEHLYPKGESFRMSDEILEEYIVQHIDASPDPEIRFSWHGGEPTVLG' A
#
# COMPACT_ATOMS: atom_id res chain seq x y z
N MET A 1 -9.56 -17.67 -3.50
CA MET A 1 -10.29 -16.46 -3.95
C MET A 1 -10.73 -16.62 -5.41
N VAL A 2 -11.52 -15.69 -5.96
CA VAL A 2 -11.89 -15.71 -7.38
C VAL A 2 -10.83 -14.99 -8.20
N LYS A 3 -10.24 -15.69 -9.18
CA LYS A 3 -9.28 -15.13 -10.12
C LYS A 3 -9.96 -14.06 -11.00
N ALA A 4 -9.33 -12.91 -11.16
CA ALA A 4 -9.88 -11.82 -11.97
C ALA A 4 -9.97 -12.22 -13.44
N SER A 5 -10.96 -11.68 -14.16
CA SER A 5 -11.15 -11.95 -15.60
C SER A 5 -10.27 -11.09 -16.50
N ARG A 6 -9.60 -10.08 -15.95
CA ARG A 6 -8.73 -9.11 -16.65
C ARG A 6 -7.62 -8.65 -15.72
N GLU A 7 -6.51 -8.18 -16.31
CA GLU A 7 -5.41 -7.54 -15.59
C GLU A 7 -5.89 -6.38 -14.72
N PHE A 8 -5.26 -6.23 -13.55
CA PHE A 8 -5.49 -5.13 -12.63
C PHE A 8 -4.19 -4.75 -11.91
N GLN A 9 -4.19 -3.58 -11.27
CA GLN A 9 -3.07 -3.09 -10.48
C GLN A 9 -3.54 -2.56 -9.13
N VAL A 10 -2.83 -2.94 -8.08
CA VAL A 10 -3.06 -2.43 -6.72
C VAL A 10 -1.86 -1.60 -6.29
N PHE A 11 -2.13 -0.39 -5.80
CA PHE A 11 -1.14 0.48 -5.18
C PHE A 11 -1.23 0.34 -3.67
N ALA A 12 -0.43 -0.58 -3.10
CA ALA A 12 -0.34 -0.78 -1.67
C ALA A 12 0.39 0.40 -1.02
N LYS A 13 -0.05 0.81 0.17
CA LYS A 13 0.50 1.97 0.90
C LYS A 13 0.95 1.55 2.30
N PRO A 14 2.13 0.91 2.41
CA PRO A 14 2.51 0.18 3.61
C PRO A 14 2.81 1.06 4.82
N ILE A 15 2.98 2.38 4.62
CA ILE A 15 3.16 3.36 5.71
C ILE A 15 2.18 4.54 5.63
N GLY A 16 1.04 4.32 4.96
CA GLY A 16 0.01 5.34 4.79
C GLY A 16 0.56 6.61 4.13
N SER A 17 0.21 7.77 4.69
CA SER A 17 0.65 9.10 4.22
C SER A 17 1.98 9.59 4.79
N ILE A 18 2.65 8.79 5.62
CA ILE A 18 3.89 9.19 6.29
C ILE A 18 5.03 9.27 5.27
N CYS A 19 5.72 10.40 5.25
CA CYS A 19 6.80 10.68 4.31
C CYS A 19 7.93 11.42 5.03
N ASN A 20 9.16 11.25 4.55
CA ASN A 20 10.33 11.99 5.03
C ASN A 20 10.53 13.33 4.30
N LEU A 21 9.66 13.69 3.36
CA LEU A 21 9.67 14.96 2.62
C LEU A 21 8.31 15.67 2.76
N ASP A 22 8.32 17.00 2.63
CA ASP A 22 7.13 17.85 2.64
C ASP A 22 6.99 18.64 1.32
N CYS A 23 6.75 17.91 0.23
CA CYS A 23 6.63 18.51 -1.09
C CYS A 23 5.40 19.43 -1.15
N HIS A 24 5.59 20.71 -1.53
CA HIS A 24 4.51 21.72 -1.57
C HIS A 24 3.29 21.32 -2.44
N TYR A 25 3.51 20.49 -3.46
CA TYR A 25 2.44 19.99 -4.35
C TYR A 25 1.81 18.67 -3.90
N CYS A 26 2.27 18.07 -2.79
CA CYS A 26 1.80 16.76 -2.36
C CYS A 26 0.46 16.86 -1.62
N TYR A 27 -0.61 16.42 -2.29
CA TYR A 27 -1.93 16.34 -1.67
C TYR A 27 -2.06 15.19 -0.64
N TYR A 28 -1.10 14.26 -0.59
CA TYR A 28 -1.28 12.98 0.10
C TYR A 28 -0.90 13.03 1.59
N LEU A 29 0.07 13.87 2.00
CA LEU A 29 0.57 13.91 3.39
C LEU A 29 -0.53 14.28 4.39
N LYS A 30 -1.37 15.27 4.05
CA LYS A 30 -2.47 15.75 4.91
C LYS A 30 -3.52 14.68 5.23
N LYS A 31 -3.51 13.53 4.56
CA LYS A 31 -4.39 12.41 4.87
C LYS A 31 -4.04 11.75 6.21
N GLU A 32 -2.88 12.03 6.79
CA GLU A 32 -2.52 11.60 8.15
C GLU A 32 -3.58 12.05 9.17
N HIS A 33 -4.14 13.25 8.98
CA HIS A 33 -5.16 13.82 9.86
C HIS A 33 -6.53 13.13 9.79
N LEU A 34 -6.74 12.23 8.82
CA LEU A 34 -7.98 11.46 8.70
C LEU A 34 -8.03 10.27 9.66
N TYR A 35 -6.91 9.93 10.30
CA TYR A 35 -6.79 8.77 11.19
C TYR A 35 -6.62 9.21 12.65
N PRO A 36 -7.08 8.40 13.63
CA PRO A 36 -6.89 8.70 15.05
C PRO A 36 -5.41 8.86 15.41
N LYS A 37 -5.13 9.85 16.27
CA LYS A 37 -3.77 10.06 16.78
C LYS A 37 -3.34 8.86 17.61
N GLY A 38 -2.13 8.36 17.37
CA GLY A 38 -1.53 7.25 18.12
C GLY A 38 -1.73 5.88 17.49
N GLU A 39 -2.50 5.76 16.40
CA GLU A 39 -2.51 4.54 15.60
C GLU A 39 -1.26 4.44 14.72
N SER A 40 -0.78 3.21 14.52
CA SER A 40 0.33 2.94 13.61
C SER A 40 -0.17 3.00 12.15
N PHE A 41 0.50 3.80 11.33
CA PHE A 41 0.30 3.79 9.87
C PHE A 41 0.97 2.60 9.19
N ARG A 42 1.84 1.87 9.89
CA ARG A 42 2.56 0.73 9.35
C ARG A 42 1.60 -0.44 9.15
N MET A 43 1.52 -0.91 7.91
CA MET A 43 0.93 -2.19 7.56
C MET A 43 1.66 -3.28 8.36
N SER A 44 0.90 -4.08 9.11
CA SER A 44 1.47 -5.18 9.88
C SER A 44 1.95 -6.30 8.95
N ASP A 45 2.86 -7.13 9.43
CA ASP A 45 3.41 -8.23 8.65
C ASP A 45 2.32 -9.26 8.30
N GLU A 46 1.33 -9.45 9.17
CA GLU A 46 0.17 -10.31 8.91
C GLU A 46 -0.70 -9.78 7.76
N ILE A 47 -0.93 -8.46 7.71
CA ILE A 47 -1.67 -7.83 6.61
C ILE A 47 -0.84 -7.90 5.31
N LEU A 48 0.48 -7.72 5.39
CA LEU A 48 1.38 -7.83 4.24
C LEU A 48 1.34 -9.24 3.64
N GLU A 49 1.43 -10.27 4.48
CA GLU A 49 1.35 -11.66 4.06
C GLU A 49 0.01 -11.97 3.40
N GLU A 50 -1.09 -11.61 4.06
CA GLU A 50 -2.44 -11.79 3.52
C GLU A 50 -2.59 -11.05 2.18
N TYR A 51 -2.14 -9.80 2.07
CA TYR A 51 -2.16 -9.05 0.82
C TYR A 51 -1.40 -9.76 -0.30
N ILE A 52 -0.22 -10.30 -0.02
CA ILE A 52 0.60 -11.00 -1.02
C ILE A 52 -0.13 -12.26 -1.51
N VAL A 53 -0.62 -13.10 -0.59
CA VAL A 53 -1.36 -14.33 -0.94
C VAL A 53 -2.60 -13.98 -1.76
N GLN A 54 -3.37 -13.00 -1.30
CA GLN A 54 -4.60 -12.59 -1.96
C GLN A 54 -4.36 -12.00 -3.36
N HIS A 55 -3.31 -11.20 -3.52
CA HIS A 55 -2.96 -10.60 -4.81
C HIS A 55 -2.50 -11.67 -5.81
N ILE A 56 -1.75 -12.69 -5.34
CA ILE A 56 -1.34 -13.83 -6.16
C ILE A 56 -2.56 -14.63 -6.62
N ASP A 57 -3.45 -15.01 -5.69
CA ASP A 57 -4.64 -15.80 -5.99
C ASP A 57 -5.61 -15.09 -6.95
N ALA A 58 -5.72 -13.76 -6.82
CA ALA A 58 -6.61 -12.96 -7.66
C ALA A 58 -6.02 -12.66 -9.05
N SER A 59 -4.69 -12.69 -9.21
CA SER A 59 -4.02 -12.27 -10.44
C SER A 59 -4.31 -13.21 -11.62
N PRO A 60 -4.71 -12.67 -12.79
CA PRO A 60 -5.04 -13.47 -13.97
C PRO A 60 -3.80 -14.13 -14.62
N ASP A 61 -2.64 -13.48 -14.52
CA ASP A 61 -1.43 -13.78 -15.27
C ASP A 61 -0.31 -14.39 -14.41
N PRO A 62 0.66 -15.09 -15.02
CA PRO A 62 1.79 -15.67 -14.30
C PRO A 62 2.79 -14.62 -13.78
N GLU A 63 2.88 -13.45 -14.41
CA GLU A 63 3.66 -12.33 -13.91
C GLU A 63 2.78 -11.43 -13.04
N ILE A 64 3.15 -11.30 -11.76
CA ILE A 64 2.37 -10.57 -10.77
C ILE A 64 3.13 -9.31 -10.37
N ARG A 65 2.52 -8.15 -10.56
CA ARG A 65 3.14 -6.85 -10.28
C ARG A 65 2.66 -6.32 -8.94
N PHE A 66 3.62 -6.01 -8.07
CA PHE A 66 3.39 -5.31 -6.81
C PHE A 66 3.81 -3.85 -6.95
N SER A 67 2.91 -2.93 -6.60
CA SER A 67 3.20 -1.49 -6.60
C SER A 67 3.13 -0.95 -5.19
N TRP A 68 4.29 -0.62 -4.64
CA TRP A 68 4.45 0.02 -3.33
C TRP A 68 4.45 1.53 -3.51
N HIS A 69 3.54 2.22 -2.82
CA HIS A 69 3.31 3.65 -2.95
C HIS A 69 2.98 4.24 -1.57
N GLY A 70 2.58 5.50 -1.54
CA GLY A 70 2.04 6.17 -0.37
C GLY A 70 3.14 6.73 0.50
N GLY A 71 2.94 7.98 0.96
CA GLY A 71 3.95 8.71 1.69
C GLY A 71 5.31 8.55 1.00
N GLU A 72 6.31 8.12 1.75
CA GLU A 72 7.51 7.49 1.21
C GLU A 72 7.60 6.02 1.67
N PRO A 73 7.40 5.02 0.78
CA PRO A 73 7.41 3.62 1.18
C PRO A 73 8.76 3.14 1.73
N THR A 74 9.89 3.72 1.28
CA THR A 74 11.23 3.32 1.72
C THR A 74 11.57 3.74 3.15
N VAL A 75 10.73 4.54 3.80
CA VAL A 75 10.86 4.83 5.25
C VAL A 75 10.78 3.55 6.11
N LEU A 76 10.23 2.45 5.57
CA LEU A 76 10.14 1.18 6.28
C LEU A 76 11.43 0.34 6.28
N GLY A 77 12.45 0.71 5.48
CA GLY A 77 13.71 -0.01 5.34
C GLY A 77 13.84 -0.76 4.02
#